data_AF-B1MF52-F1
#
_entry.id   AF-B1MF52-F1
#
_cell.length_a   1.000
_cell.length_b   1.000
_cell.length_c   1.000
_cell.angle_alpha   90.00
_cell.angle_beta   90.00
_cell.angle_gamma   90.00
#
_symmetry.space_group_name_H-M   'P 1'
#
loop_
_entity.id
_entity.type
_entity.pdbx_description
1 polymer ?
#
loop_
_entity_poly.entity_id
_entity_poly.type
_entity_poly.pdbx_seq_one_letter_code
_entity_poly.pdbx_strand_id
1 'polypeptide(L)'
;MEITARGRGPVVRGEACADTFHSALEAAVAKLESRLRRGRDRRKVHYGDKTPVSLAEATAVLPADAFTPPVAVNGAHSHNGAEVDDGHGPGQIVRTKEHPAKPMTVDDALYEMELVGHDFFLFHDQSSGRPSVVYRRHAYDYGLIRLGE
;
A
#
# COMPACT_ATOMS: atom_id res chain seq x y z
N MET A 1 0.82 4.23 23.42
CA MET A 1 -0.59 3.75 23.38
C MET A 1 -0.82 3.05 22.05
N GLU A 2 -1.56 1.95 22.08
CA GLU A 2 -1.85 1.15 20.90
C GLU A 2 -3.33 0.77 20.82
N ILE A 3 -3.90 0.90 19.63
CA ILE A 3 -5.31 0.63 19.35
C ILE A 3 -5.43 -0.26 18.11
N THR A 4 -6.14 -1.37 18.25
CA THR A 4 -6.49 -2.27 17.13
C THR A 4 -8.00 -2.27 16.91
N ALA A 5 -8.44 -1.86 15.72
CA ALA A 5 -9.84 -1.83 15.32
C ALA A 5 -10.15 -3.01 14.38
N ARG A 6 -11.21 -3.77 14.70
CA ARG A 6 -11.76 -4.85 13.87
C ARG A 6 -13.13 -4.42 13.34
N GLY A 7 -13.40 -4.68 12.08
CA GLY A 7 -14.66 -4.32 11.43
C GLY A 7 -14.82 -5.04 10.10
N ARG A 8 -15.78 -4.59 9.27
CA ARG A 8 -16.01 -5.16 7.94
C ARG A 8 -14.92 -4.68 6.96
N GLY A 9 -13.80 -5.40 6.93
CA GLY A 9 -12.62 -5.12 6.11
C GLY A 9 -11.32 -5.55 6.80
N PRO A 10 -10.16 -5.14 6.25
CA PRO A 10 -8.86 -5.40 6.88
C PRO A 10 -8.78 -4.81 8.29
N VAL A 11 -8.08 -5.49 9.19
CA VAL A 11 -7.82 -5.01 10.55
C VAL A 11 -6.93 -3.77 10.48
N VAL A 12 -7.27 -2.73 11.25
CA VAL A 12 -6.51 -1.48 11.27
C VAL A 12 -5.91 -1.29 12.66
N ARG A 13 -4.62 -0.95 12.70
CA ARG A 13 -3.85 -0.68 13.91
C ARG A 13 -3.28 0.73 13.89
N GLY A 14 -3.37 1.41 15.02
CA GLY A 14 -2.81 2.74 15.24
C GLY A 14 -2.01 2.74 16.54
N GLU A 15 -0.74 3.15 16.44
CA GLU A 15 0.16 3.28 17.58
C GLU A 15 0.64 4.73 17.66
N ALA A 16 0.66 5.28 18.88
CA ALA A 16 1.22 6.60 19.15
C ALA A 16 1.80 6.67 20.55
N CYS A 17 2.93 7.38 20.68
CA CYS A 17 3.59 7.69 21.94
C CYS A 17 3.59 9.21 22.10
N ALA A 18 3.27 9.69 23.30
CA ALA A 18 3.27 11.10 23.66
C ALA A 18 3.36 11.24 25.19
N ASP A 19 3.64 12.46 25.64
CA ASP A 19 3.98 12.75 27.04
C ASP A 19 2.77 12.63 27.99
N THR A 20 1.56 12.75 27.45
CA THR A 20 0.31 12.54 28.20
C THR A 20 -0.58 11.51 27.51
N PHE A 21 -1.40 10.81 28.31
CA PHE A 21 -2.37 9.83 27.80
C PHE A 21 -3.29 10.43 26.73
N HIS A 22 -3.86 11.61 26.98
CA HIS A 22 -4.78 12.26 26.05
C HIS A 22 -4.09 12.63 24.73
N SER A 23 -2.85 13.12 24.78
CA SER A 23 -2.08 13.37 23.55
C SER A 23 -1.77 12.10 22.75
N ALA A 24 -1.49 10.99 23.43
CA ALA A 24 -1.26 9.70 22.76
C ALA A 24 -2.55 9.14 22.15
N LEU A 25 -3.69 9.36 22.82
CA LEU A 25 -5.01 8.98 22.31
C LEU A 25 -5.38 9.76 21.05
N GLU A 26 -5.31 11.10 21.08
CA GLU A 26 -5.62 11.95 19.92
C GLU A 26 -4.73 11.59 18.71
N ALA A 27 -3.43 11.39 18.94
CA ALA A 27 -2.51 10.98 17.88
C ALA A 27 -2.81 9.57 17.33
N ALA A 28 -3.20 8.62 18.17
CA ALA A 28 -3.60 7.28 17.74
C ALA A 28 -4.91 7.30 16.95
N VAL A 29 -5.88 8.12 17.37
CA VAL A 29 -7.17 8.32 16.69
C VAL A 29 -6.96 8.94 15.30
N ALA A 30 -6.15 10.00 15.18
CA ALA A 30 -5.84 10.62 13.90
C ALA A 30 -5.20 9.64 12.89
N LYS A 31 -4.31 8.76 13.37
CA LYS A 31 -3.72 7.68 12.56
C LYS A 31 -4.77 6.66 12.12
N LEU A 32 -5.67 6.26 13.01
CA LEU A 32 -6.76 5.34 12.69
C LEU A 32 -7.73 5.93 11.66
N GLU A 33 -8.17 7.19 11.82
CA GLU A 33 -9.03 7.89 10.87
C GLU A 33 -8.43 7.92 9.47
N SER A 34 -7.15 8.31 9.36
CA SER A 34 -6.45 8.36 8.09
C SER A 34 -6.44 7.00 7.38
N ARG A 35 -6.21 5.91 8.13
CA ARG A 35 -6.19 4.54 7.59
C ARG A 35 -7.60 4.07 7.20
N LEU A 36 -8.60 4.34 8.04
CA LEU A 36 -10.00 4.00 7.75
C LEU A 36 -10.51 4.75 6.52
N ARG A 37 -10.16 6.03 6.37
CA ARG A 37 -10.51 6.84 5.20
C ARG A 37 -9.92 6.25 3.93
N ARG A 38 -8.60 5.98 3.90
CA ARG A 38 -7.96 5.31 2.75
C ARG A 38 -8.59 3.95 2.43
N GLY A 39 -8.91 3.16 3.45
CA GLY A 39 -9.58 1.88 3.28
C GLY A 39 -11.00 2.00 2.74
N ARG A 40 -11.72 3.09 3.06
CA ARG A 40 -13.03 3.41 2.48
C ARG A 40 -12.89 3.92 1.05
N ASP A 41 -11.93 4.79 0.78
CA ASP A 41 -11.71 5.38 -0.55
C ASP A 41 -11.31 4.30 -1.56
N ARG A 42 -10.41 3.38 -1.19
CA ARG A 42 -10.09 2.20 -2.02
C ARG A 42 -11.30 1.33 -2.33
N ARG A 43 -12.27 1.25 -1.42
CA ARG A 43 -13.53 0.50 -1.64
C ARG A 43 -14.55 1.24 -2.49
N LYS A 44 -14.46 2.58 -2.55
CA LYS A 44 -15.31 3.42 -3.41
C LYS A 44 -14.83 3.42 -4.86
N VAL A 45 -13.57 3.07 -5.12
CA VAL A 45 -13.08 2.88 -6.49
C VAL A 45 -13.80 1.66 -7.07
N HIS A 46 -14.87 1.92 -7.80
CA HIS A 46 -15.61 0.91 -8.56
C HIS A 46 -14.73 0.43 -9.72
N TYR A 47 -14.60 -0.88 -9.85
CA TYR A 47 -13.92 -1.54 -10.96
C TYR A 47 -14.74 -1.35 -12.26
N GLY A 48 -14.18 -0.65 -13.25
CA GLY A 48 -14.74 -0.42 -14.59
C GLY A 48 -14.10 0.78 -15.31
N ASP A 49 -14.36 0.91 -16.63
CA ASP A 49 -13.87 1.96 -17.57
C ASP A 49 -14.29 3.41 -17.25
N LYS A 50 -14.67 3.68 -16.01
CA LYS A 50 -15.02 5.02 -15.51
C LYS A 50 -14.05 5.40 -14.39
N THR A 51 -12.76 5.39 -14.69
CA THR A 51 -11.79 6.08 -13.85
C THR A 51 -12.06 7.58 -13.96
N PRO A 52 -12.42 8.28 -12.86
CA PRO A 52 -12.52 9.72 -12.90
C PRO A 52 -11.14 10.30 -13.25
N VAL A 53 -11.14 11.31 -14.12
CA VAL A 53 -9.95 12.06 -14.53
C VAL A 53 -9.14 12.43 -13.29
N SER A 54 -7.85 12.11 -13.31
CA SER A 54 -6.99 12.39 -12.16
C SER A 54 -6.87 13.90 -11.94
N LEU A 55 -6.68 14.35 -10.69
CA LEU A 55 -6.51 15.78 -10.40
C LEU A 55 -5.38 16.40 -11.24
N ALA A 56 -4.28 15.67 -11.42
CA ALA A 56 -3.16 16.09 -12.24
C ALA A 56 -3.56 16.29 -13.71
N GLU A 57 -4.32 15.35 -14.28
CA GLU A 57 -4.83 15.41 -15.65
C GLU A 57 -5.87 16.53 -15.84
N ALA A 58 -6.72 16.77 -14.84
CA ALA A 58 -7.68 17.86 -14.86
C ALA A 58 -7.00 19.24 -14.81
N THR A 59 -5.87 19.37 -14.09
CA THR A 59 -5.11 20.62 -14.00
C THR A 59 -4.15 20.86 -15.17
N ALA A 60 -3.74 19.80 -15.89
CA ALA A 60 -2.84 19.92 -17.03
C ALA A 60 -3.44 20.69 -18.22
N VAL A 61 -4.76 20.83 -18.28
CA VAL A 61 -5.49 21.54 -19.36
C VAL A 61 -5.64 23.04 -19.06
N LEU A 62 -5.33 23.50 -17.85
CA LEU A 62 -5.46 24.91 -17.49
C LEU A 62 -4.19 25.69 -17.87
N PRO A 63 -4.31 26.88 -18.49
CA PRO A 63 -3.16 27.75 -18.72
C PRO A 63 -2.49 28.12 -17.38
N ALA A 64 -1.17 28.05 -17.33
CA ALA A 64 -0.35 28.31 -16.14
C ALA A 64 -0.58 29.72 -15.52
N ASP A 65 -1.20 30.64 -16.26
CA ASP A 65 -1.44 32.03 -15.85
C ASP A 65 -2.75 32.25 -15.07
N ALA A 66 -3.54 31.21 -14.78
CA ALA A 66 -4.85 31.37 -14.11
C ALA A 66 -4.78 31.54 -12.58
N PHE A 67 -3.60 31.50 -11.96
CA PHE A 67 -3.45 31.72 -10.52
C PHE A 67 -2.34 32.72 -10.22
N THR A 68 -2.71 34.01 -10.13
CA THR A 68 -1.92 35.01 -9.42
C THR A 68 -2.44 35.08 -7.97
N PRO A 69 -1.83 34.39 -6.99
CA PRO A 69 -2.22 34.56 -5.60
C PRO A 69 -1.84 35.98 -5.12
N PRO A 70 -2.68 36.65 -4.31
CA PRO A 70 -2.34 37.96 -3.75
C PRO A 70 -1.18 37.81 -2.76
N VAL A 71 -0.19 38.69 -2.90
CA VAL A 71 1.03 38.75 -2.10
C VAL A 71 0.70 39.07 -0.63
N ALA A 72 1.09 38.20 0.30
CA ALA A 72 1.14 38.50 1.73
C ALA A 72 2.22 37.68 2.49
N VAL A 73 3.43 38.26 2.52
CA VAL A 73 4.39 38.43 3.63
C VAL A 73 4.46 37.38 4.78
N ASN A 74 5.62 36.71 4.81
CA ASN A 74 6.46 36.23 5.94
C ASN A 74 5.88 35.34 7.06
N GLY A 75 6.37 34.10 7.08
CA GLY A 75 6.47 33.25 8.26
C GLY A 75 7.47 32.12 8.02
N ALA A 76 8.68 32.27 8.56
CA ALA A 76 9.79 31.34 8.35
C ALA A 76 9.50 29.95 8.95
N HIS A 77 9.48 28.93 8.09
CA HIS A 77 9.76 27.55 8.46
C HIS A 77 10.76 26.98 7.46
N SER A 78 12.03 26.98 7.87
CA SER A 78 13.06 26.18 7.22
C SER A 78 12.77 24.72 7.54
N HIS A 79 12.08 24.03 6.64
CA HIS A 79 12.12 22.59 6.56
C HIS A 79 12.81 22.29 5.24
N ASN A 80 14.12 22.06 5.32
CA ASN A 80 14.92 21.57 4.21
C ASN A 80 14.52 20.10 3.97
N GLY A 81 13.31 19.89 3.46
CA GLY A 81 12.87 18.62 2.89
C GLY A 81 13.24 18.68 1.43
N ALA A 82 14.36 18.08 1.06
CA ALA A 82 14.63 17.75 -0.32
C ALA A 82 13.47 16.88 -0.82
N GLU A 83 12.54 17.51 -1.53
CA GLU A 83 11.52 16.83 -2.32
C GLU A 83 12.26 16.12 -3.45
N VAL A 84 12.60 14.85 -3.19
CA VAL A 84 12.80 13.91 -4.28
C VAL A 84 11.43 13.71 -4.90
N ASP A 85 11.23 14.41 -6.01
CA ASP A 85 10.22 14.13 -7.03
C ASP A 85 10.42 12.68 -7.52
N ASP A 86 9.94 11.71 -6.74
CA ASP A 86 9.80 10.35 -7.22
C ASP A 86 8.51 10.32 -8.04
N GLY A 87 8.66 10.64 -9.33
CA GLY A 87 7.62 10.63 -10.37
C GLY A 87 6.97 9.25 -10.57
N HIS A 88 6.30 8.73 -9.55
CA HIS A 88 5.52 7.51 -9.55
C HIS A 88 4.20 7.73 -10.28
N GLY A 89 4.29 7.82 -11.61
CA GLY A 89 3.16 7.65 -12.50
C GLY A 89 2.56 6.24 -12.36
N PRO A 90 1.24 6.06 -12.58
CA PRO A 90 0.62 4.75 -12.56
C PRO A 90 1.29 3.82 -13.59
N GLY A 91 1.63 2.59 -13.19
CA GLY A 91 2.24 1.57 -14.06
C GLY A 91 3.77 1.48 -13.98
N GLN A 92 4.44 2.30 -13.18
CA GLN A 92 5.89 2.18 -12.97
C GLN A 92 6.23 0.94 -12.12
N ILE A 93 7.18 0.13 -12.59
CA ILE A 93 7.75 -0.97 -11.80
C ILE A 93 8.64 -0.35 -10.72
N VAL A 94 8.11 -0.24 -9.49
CA VAL A 94 8.80 0.46 -8.39
C VAL A 94 9.95 -0.36 -7.82
N ARG A 95 9.90 -1.69 -7.94
CA ARG A 95 10.94 -2.58 -7.42
C ARG A 95 10.93 -3.94 -8.11
N THR A 96 12.11 -4.37 -8.55
CA THR A 96 12.35 -5.74 -9.04
C THR A 96 13.08 -6.53 -7.95
N LYS A 97 12.61 -7.74 -7.65
CA LYS A 97 13.32 -8.71 -6.82
C LYS A 97 13.51 -9.99 -7.62
N GLU A 98 14.75 -10.39 -7.83
CA GLU A 98 15.09 -11.69 -8.38
C GLU A 98 15.37 -12.65 -7.21
N HIS A 99 14.71 -13.80 -7.24
CA HIS A 99 14.88 -14.84 -6.24
C HIS A 99 15.41 -16.11 -6.92
N PRO A 100 16.44 -16.78 -6.35
CA PRO A 100 16.95 -18.01 -6.91
C PRO A 100 15.85 -19.10 -6.86
N ALA A 101 15.53 -19.67 -8.03
CA ALA A 101 14.45 -20.62 -8.20
C ALA A 101 14.90 -22.06 -7.86
N LYS A 102 15.22 -22.33 -6.59
CA LYS A 102 15.45 -23.70 -6.13
C LYS A 102 14.13 -24.47 -6.18
N PRO A 103 14.05 -25.65 -6.82
CA PRO A 103 12.85 -26.48 -6.78
C PRO A 103 12.51 -26.84 -5.33
N MET A 104 11.26 -26.59 -4.93
CA MET A 104 10.75 -26.88 -3.59
C MET A 104 9.29 -27.35 -3.66
N THR A 105 8.81 -27.96 -2.59
CA THR A 105 7.41 -28.40 -2.52
C THR A 105 6.48 -27.23 -2.19
N VAL A 106 5.17 -27.44 -2.35
CA VAL A 106 4.16 -26.43 -1.98
C VAL A 106 4.21 -26.14 -0.48
N ASP A 107 4.42 -27.16 0.35
CA ASP A 107 4.47 -27.02 1.82
C ASP A 107 5.71 -26.23 2.25
N ASP A 108 6.88 -26.49 1.63
CA ASP A 108 8.09 -25.71 1.87
C ASP A 108 7.88 -24.24 1.49
N ALA A 109 7.23 -23.98 0.36
CA ALA A 109 6.93 -22.63 -0.10
C ALA A 109 5.97 -21.89 0.87
N LEU A 110 5.00 -22.60 1.46
CA LEU A 110 4.12 -22.03 2.49
C LEU A 110 4.90 -21.70 3.77
N TYR A 111 5.80 -22.60 4.21
CA TYR A 111 6.64 -22.36 5.38
C TYR A 111 7.52 -21.12 5.20
N GLU A 112 8.18 -20.97 4.05
CA GLU A 112 8.99 -19.79 3.74
C GLU A 112 8.14 -18.52 3.61
N MET A 113 6.94 -18.61 3.03
CA MET A 113 5.99 -17.50 2.95
C MET A 113 5.59 -17.00 4.35
N GLU A 114 5.31 -17.90 5.28
CA GLU A 114 4.98 -17.59 6.67
C GLU A 114 6.17 -17.01 7.43
N LEU A 115 7.37 -17.55 7.21
CA LEU A 115 8.60 -17.10 7.85
C LEU A 115 8.98 -15.68 7.45
N VAL A 116 8.86 -15.34 6.16
CA VAL A 116 9.13 -14.00 5.64
C VAL A 116 7.96 -13.04 5.92
N GLY A 117 6.76 -13.57 6.15
CA GLY A 117 5.55 -12.78 6.38
C GLY A 117 5.09 -12.03 5.12
N HIS A 118 5.26 -12.64 3.95
CA HIS A 118 4.79 -12.10 2.67
C HIS A 118 3.41 -12.66 2.29
N ASP A 119 2.62 -11.87 1.56
CA ASP A 119 1.27 -12.27 1.15
C ASP A 119 1.27 -13.30 0.01
N PHE A 120 2.38 -13.39 -0.73
CA PHE A 120 2.59 -14.36 -1.80
C PHE A 120 4.06 -14.80 -1.85
N PHE A 121 4.29 -16.00 -2.38
CA PHE A 121 5.61 -16.56 -2.58
C PHE A 121 5.70 -17.26 -3.94
N LEU A 122 6.63 -16.82 -4.78
CA LEU A 122 6.93 -17.39 -6.08
C LEU A 122 8.03 -18.44 -5.94
N PHE A 123 7.78 -19.64 -6.46
CA PHE A 123 8.70 -20.77 -6.37
C PHE A 123 8.62 -21.65 -7.62
N HIS A 124 9.61 -22.54 -7.76
CA HIS A 124 9.58 -23.59 -8.75
C HIS A 124 9.08 -24.87 -8.09
N ASP A 125 7.91 -25.35 -8.49
CA ASP A 125 7.29 -26.54 -7.89
C ASP A 125 8.08 -27.79 -8.30
N GLN A 126 8.59 -28.53 -7.32
CA GLN A 126 9.34 -29.76 -7.54
C GLN A 126 8.48 -30.87 -8.15
N SER A 127 7.19 -30.93 -7.81
CA SER A 127 6.29 -32.01 -8.23
C SER A 127 5.83 -31.82 -9.67
N SER A 128 5.49 -30.59 -10.05
CA SER A 128 4.99 -30.28 -11.40
C SER A 128 6.07 -29.76 -12.35
N GLY A 129 7.23 -29.35 -11.84
CA GLY A 129 8.30 -28.73 -12.63
C GLY A 129 7.93 -27.35 -13.18
N ARG A 130 6.94 -26.68 -12.57
CA ARG A 130 6.36 -25.42 -13.10
C ARG A 130 6.56 -24.26 -12.13
N PRO A 131 6.77 -23.03 -12.64
CA PRO A 131 6.70 -21.84 -11.83
C PRO A 131 5.30 -21.69 -11.22
N SER A 132 5.27 -21.57 -9.91
CA SER A 132 4.05 -21.57 -9.11
C SER A 132 4.12 -20.47 -8.05
N VAL A 133 2.96 -19.92 -7.69
CA VAL A 133 2.82 -18.90 -6.65
C VAL A 133 1.82 -19.38 -5.62
N VAL A 134 2.24 -19.47 -4.36
CA VAL A 134 1.30 -19.56 -3.23
C VAL A 134 0.95 -18.16 -2.75
N TYR A 135 -0.29 -17.96 -2.31
CA TYR A 135 -0.74 -16.68 -1.76
C TYR A 135 -1.80 -16.87 -0.69
N ARG A 136 -1.92 -15.88 0.18
CA ARG A 136 -2.91 -15.88 1.26
C ARG A 136 -4.28 -15.41 0.78
N ARG A 137 -5.32 -16.17 1.11
CA ARG A 137 -6.73 -15.81 0.90
C ARG A 137 -7.36 -15.26 2.18
N HIS A 138 -8.60 -14.79 2.05
CA HIS A 138 -9.42 -14.41 3.21
C HIS A 138 -9.69 -15.65 4.09
N ALA A 139 -9.95 -15.42 5.37
CA ALA A 139 -10.28 -16.46 6.35
C ALA A 139 -9.19 -17.53 6.61
N TYR A 140 -7.91 -17.19 6.44
CA TYR A 140 -6.75 -18.09 6.67
C TYR A 140 -6.59 -19.23 5.65
N ASP A 141 -7.30 -19.16 4.53
CA ASP A 141 -7.08 -20.08 3.42
C ASP A 141 -5.82 -19.73 2.63
N TYR A 142 -5.27 -20.73 1.94
CA TYR A 142 -4.17 -20.58 1.00
C TYR A 142 -4.64 -20.87 -0.44
N GLY A 143 -4.12 -20.12 -1.39
CA GLY A 143 -4.34 -20.32 -2.81
C GLY A 143 -3.04 -20.64 -3.54
N LEU A 144 -3.16 -21.36 -4.65
CA LEU A 144 -2.03 -21.74 -5.51
C LEU A 144 -2.35 -21.34 -6.95
N ILE A 145 -1.44 -20.60 -7.60
CA ILE A 145 -1.49 -20.25 -9.02
C ILE A 145 -0.30 -20.93 -9.69
N ARG A 146 -0.52 -21.54 -10.85
CA ARG A 146 0.54 -22.15 -11.66
C ARG A 146 0.47 -21.62 -13.08
N LEU A 147 1.62 -21.46 -13.73
CA LEU A 147 1.65 -21.21 -15.17
C LEU A 147 1.38 -22.53 -15.90
N GLY A 148 0.28 -22.55 -16.66
CA GLY A 148 -0.05 -23.61 -17.61
C GLY A 148 0.56 -23.33 -18.98
N GLU A 149 0.66 -24.37 -19.79
CA GLU A 149 0.98 -24.28 -21.21
C GLU A 149 -0.30 -24.01 -22.01
#